data_AF-A0A4C1YW31-F1
#
_entry.id   AF-A0A4C1YW31-F1
#
_cell.length_a   1.000
_cell.length_b   1.000
_cell.length_c   1.000
_cell.angle_alpha   90.00
_cell.angle_beta   90.00
_cell.angle_gamma   90.00
#
_symmetry.space_group_name_H-M   'P 1'
#
loop_
_entity.id
_entity.type
_entity.pdbx_description
1 polymer ?
#
loop_
_entity_poly.entity_id
_entity_poly.type
_entity_poly.pdbx_seq_one_letter_code
_entity_poly.pdbx_strand_id
1 'polypeptide(L)'
;MLYCFCCRLFASLDDLSKPFVSGYQKWWKLNPNISLQESSHQHLSNLEKWITLAVGLKKNEIIDKVNEDTINREAKKWRNILRRLLDITLFLAQQNLAFRGHREDPSSENRGNFIELMKMMAKCDPVLSEHWSKLQEAAGGLKRVPSYLSKGIQNEFLSILSHHVKQKTIDDIKKSKYFDIMFDSTPDESHTDQMSEIIRYVYIEEGTVEVRESFLGFFSMSGKTASDMANDILKQLEKDGLDIQLCRAQGYDSAASMSGVHGGVQKKIRDINPKALFSPCANH
;
A
#
# COMPACT_ATOMS: atom_id res chain seq x y z
N MET A 1 -16.16 -21.53 -40.40
CA MET A 1 -14.78 -21.57 -40.94
C MET A 1 -13.98 -22.52 -40.06
N LEU A 2 -13.27 -23.50 -40.62
CA LEU A 2 -12.58 -24.54 -39.86
C LEU A 2 -11.08 -24.22 -39.73
N TYR A 3 -10.50 -24.46 -38.55
CA TYR A 3 -9.09 -24.21 -38.26
C TYR A 3 -8.44 -25.45 -37.66
N CYS A 4 -7.15 -25.62 -37.93
CA CYS A 4 -6.32 -26.54 -37.18
C CYS A 4 -5.62 -25.77 -36.05
N PHE A 5 -5.87 -26.17 -34.80
CA PHE A 5 -5.40 -25.45 -33.61
C PHE A 5 -3.87 -25.29 -33.58
N CYS A 6 -3.11 -26.39 -33.70
CA CYS A 6 -1.65 -26.35 -33.65
C CYS A 6 -1.07 -25.55 -34.84
N CYS A 7 -1.60 -25.74 -36.05
CA CYS A 7 -1.14 -24.98 -37.21
C CYS A 7 -1.43 -23.48 -37.07
N ARG A 8 -2.54 -23.10 -36.45
CA ARG A 8 -2.89 -21.68 -36.29
C ARG A 8 -1.98 -20.96 -35.30
N LEU A 9 -1.57 -21.63 -34.23
CA LEU A 9 -0.75 -21.03 -33.18
C LEU A 9 0.76 -21.08 -33.47
N PHE A 10 1.21 -22.11 -34.21
CA PHE A 10 2.64 -22.37 -34.40
C PHE A 10 3.12 -22.25 -35.85
N ALA A 11 2.25 -21.83 -36.78
CA ALA A 11 2.63 -21.56 -38.17
C ALA A 11 3.76 -20.53 -38.27
N SER A 12 4.65 -20.74 -39.23
CA SER A 12 5.57 -19.71 -39.69
C SER A 12 4.83 -18.59 -40.42
N LEU A 13 5.48 -17.43 -40.55
CA LEU A 13 4.92 -16.28 -41.26
C LEU A 13 4.53 -16.62 -42.71
N ASP A 14 5.30 -17.50 -43.36
CA ASP A 14 5.05 -17.96 -44.74
C ASP A 14 3.77 -18.80 -44.88
N ASP A 15 3.31 -19.39 -43.78
CA ASP A 15 2.19 -20.34 -43.76
C ASP A 15 0.86 -19.72 -43.33
N LEU A 16 0.84 -18.44 -43.00
CA LEU A 16 -0.36 -17.74 -42.54
C LEU A 16 -1.50 -17.79 -43.56
N SER A 17 -1.18 -17.87 -44.85
CA SER A 17 -2.15 -17.97 -45.94
C SER A 17 -2.78 -19.37 -46.08
N LYS A 18 -2.20 -20.42 -45.47
CA LYS A 18 -2.65 -21.80 -45.66
C LYS A 18 -4.09 -22.00 -45.18
N PRO A 19 -4.90 -22.81 -45.88
CA PRO A 19 -6.35 -22.92 -45.63
C PRO A 19 -6.72 -23.26 -44.19
N PHE A 20 -5.98 -24.13 -43.51
CA PHE A 20 -6.28 -24.50 -42.12
C PHE A 20 -5.71 -23.53 -41.06
N VAL A 21 -4.94 -22.52 -41.49
CA VAL A 21 -4.38 -21.43 -40.66
C VAL A 21 -5.25 -20.17 -40.80
N SER A 22 -5.48 -19.71 -42.03
CA SER A 22 -6.33 -18.55 -42.35
C SER A 22 -7.83 -18.83 -42.25
N GLY A 23 -8.23 -20.10 -42.41
CA GLY A 23 -9.57 -20.60 -42.16
C GLY A 23 -10.20 -21.27 -43.37
N TYR A 24 -10.53 -22.55 -43.21
CA TYR A 24 -11.02 -23.40 -44.29
C TYR A 24 -12.52 -23.19 -44.49
N GLN A 25 -12.92 -22.89 -45.73
CA GLN A 25 -14.28 -22.49 -46.07
C GLN A 25 -15.01 -23.45 -47.03
N LYS A 26 -14.32 -24.43 -47.63
CA LYS A 26 -14.91 -25.35 -48.64
C LYS A 26 -15.30 -26.69 -48.02
N TRP A 27 -16.28 -26.68 -47.11
CA TRP A 27 -16.64 -27.82 -46.25
C TRP A 27 -17.04 -29.07 -47.04
N TRP A 28 -17.58 -28.92 -48.26
CA TRP A 28 -17.87 -30.04 -49.16
C TRP A 28 -16.61 -30.73 -49.75
N LYS A 29 -15.42 -30.11 -49.65
CA LYS A 29 -14.13 -30.71 -50.04
C LYS A 29 -13.28 -31.13 -48.84
N LEU A 30 -13.88 -31.17 -47.66
CA LEU A 30 -13.15 -31.39 -46.42
C LEU A 30 -12.46 -32.77 -46.38
N ASN A 31 -13.12 -33.80 -46.90
CA ASN A 31 -12.50 -35.09 -47.20
C ASN A 31 -12.10 -35.09 -48.70
N PRO A 32 -10.84 -35.36 -49.08
CA PRO A 32 -9.71 -35.90 -48.30
C PRO A 32 -8.75 -34.84 -47.73
N ASN A 33 -9.07 -33.55 -47.82
CA ASN A 33 -8.17 -32.46 -47.43
C ASN A 33 -7.76 -32.47 -45.95
N ILE A 34 -8.60 -33.02 -45.05
CA ILE A 34 -8.22 -33.27 -43.65
C ILE A 34 -7.06 -34.27 -43.59
N SER A 35 -7.16 -35.42 -44.23
CA SER A 35 -6.13 -36.46 -44.20
C SER A 35 -4.81 -35.98 -44.84
N LEU A 36 -4.90 -35.11 -45.85
CA LEU A 36 -3.73 -34.43 -46.43
C LEU A 36 -3.12 -33.41 -45.48
N GLN A 37 -3.94 -32.69 -44.70
CA GLN A 37 -3.46 -31.75 -43.69
C GLN A 37 -2.78 -32.49 -42.54
N GLU A 38 -3.39 -33.56 -42.01
CA GLU A 38 -2.87 -34.38 -40.92
C GLU A 38 -1.52 -35.02 -41.25
N SER A 39 -1.34 -35.43 -42.51
CA SER A 39 -0.07 -36.00 -43.00
C SER A 39 0.95 -34.96 -43.47
N SER A 40 0.58 -33.67 -43.51
CA SER A 40 1.50 -32.63 -43.97
C SER A 40 2.65 -32.42 -42.99
N HIS A 41 3.86 -32.29 -43.52
CA HIS A 41 5.06 -31.98 -42.71
C HIS A 41 4.86 -30.76 -41.82
N GLN A 42 4.16 -29.74 -42.33
CA GLN A 42 3.90 -28.52 -41.59
C GLN A 42 2.97 -28.74 -40.39
N HIS A 43 1.92 -29.55 -40.56
CA HIS A 43 1.06 -29.92 -39.45
C HIS A 43 1.83 -30.69 -38.39
N LEU A 44 2.59 -31.71 -38.79
CA LEU A 44 3.37 -32.54 -37.89
C LEU A 44 4.40 -31.72 -37.09
N SER A 45 5.12 -30.79 -37.73
CA SER A 45 6.05 -29.89 -37.04
C SER A 45 5.34 -28.97 -36.05
N ASN A 46 4.19 -28.41 -36.40
CA ASN A 46 3.43 -27.53 -35.49
C ASN A 46 2.78 -28.31 -34.34
N LEU A 47 2.36 -29.55 -34.59
CA LEU A 47 1.88 -30.49 -33.59
C LEU A 47 3.00 -30.85 -32.60
N GLU A 48 4.21 -31.13 -33.09
CA GLU A 48 5.40 -31.41 -32.27
C GLU A 48 5.75 -30.22 -31.36
N LYS A 49 5.77 -29.00 -31.91
CA LYS A 49 5.98 -27.77 -31.12
C LYS A 49 4.93 -27.61 -30.02
N TRP A 50 3.67 -27.83 -30.36
CA TRP A 50 2.57 -27.75 -29.39
C TRP A 50 2.70 -28.80 -28.27
N ILE A 51 2.96 -30.06 -28.62
CA ILE A 51 3.14 -31.14 -27.64
C ILE A 51 4.36 -30.84 -26.75
N THR A 52 5.47 -30.42 -27.35
CA THR A 52 6.69 -30.05 -26.61
C THR A 52 6.41 -28.94 -25.61
N LEU A 53 5.71 -27.88 -26.03
CA LEU A 53 5.30 -26.80 -25.13
C LEU A 53 4.35 -27.29 -24.03
N ALA A 54 3.34 -28.09 -24.37
CA ALA A 54 2.37 -28.59 -23.40
C ALA A 54 3.01 -29.49 -22.34
N VAL A 55 3.96 -30.34 -22.73
CA VAL A 55 4.75 -31.17 -21.81
C VAL A 55 5.68 -30.30 -20.98
N GLY A 56 6.35 -29.31 -21.60
CA GLY A 56 7.22 -28.36 -20.91
C GLY A 56 6.47 -27.55 -19.85
N LEU A 57 5.25 -27.09 -20.14
CA LEU A 57 4.38 -26.37 -19.21
C LEU A 57 3.95 -27.27 -18.05
N LYS A 58 3.60 -28.52 -18.31
CA LYS A 58 3.21 -29.48 -17.27
C LYS A 58 4.36 -29.86 -16.32
N LYS A 59 5.59 -29.97 -16.86
CA LYS A 59 6.78 -30.33 -16.09
C LYS A 59 7.51 -29.12 -15.51
N ASN A 60 7.11 -27.91 -15.91
CA ASN A 60 7.79 -26.67 -15.59
C ASN A 60 9.28 -26.70 -16.02
N GLU A 61 9.57 -27.15 -17.25
CA GLU A 61 10.91 -27.40 -17.81
C GLU A 61 11.16 -26.60 -19.12
N ILE A 62 10.57 -25.43 -19.26
CA ILE A 62 10.73 -24.57 -20.46
C ILE A 62 12.01 -23.74 -20.31
N ILE A 63 12.55 -23.23 -21.41
CA ILE A 63 13.65 -22.24 -21.45
C ILE A 63 13.41 -21.07 -20.48
N ASP A 64 12.14 -20.70 -20.28
CA ASP A 64 11.73 -19.64 -19.35
C ASP A 64 11.93 -19.99 -17.87
N LYS A 65 12.11 -21.26 -17.49
CA LYS A 65 12.32 -21.68 -16.10
C LYS A 65 13.55 -21.03 -15.49
N VAL A 66 14.66 -20.98 -16.23
CA VAL A 66 15.90 -20.35 -15.74
C VAL A 66 15.71 -18.85 -15.52
N ASN A 67 14.96 -18.19 -16.40
CA ASN A 67 14.62 -16.77 -16.26
C ASN A 67 13.67 -16.55 -15.09
N GLU A 68 12.64 -17.38 -14.96
CA GLU A 68 11.66 -17.35 -13.87
C GLU A 68 12.33 -17.58 -12.51
N ASP A 69 13.19 -18.60 -12.39
CA ASP A 69 13.98 -18.89 -11.20
C ASP A 69 14.91 -17.72 -10.84
N THR A 70 15.45 -17.03 -11.84
CA THR A 70 16.29 -15.85 -11.63
C THR A 70 15.47 -14.66 -11.11
N ILE A 71 14.31 -14.39 -11.71
CA ILE A 71 13.37 -13.36 -11.26
C ILE A 71 12.90 -13.65 -9.83
N ASN A 72 12.52 -14.89 -9.55
CA ASN A 72 12.05 -15.32 -8.23
C ASN A 72 13.14 -15.20 -7.16
N ARG A 73 14.40 -15.54 -7.50
CA ARG A 73 15.55 -15.34 -6.60
C ARG A 73 15.78 -13.86 -6.29
N GLU A 74 15.77 -12.99 -7.28
CA GLU A 74 15.90 -11.55 -7.07
C GLU A 74 14.72 -10.99 -6.26
N ALA A 75 13.48 -11.37 -6.57
CA ALA A 75 12.30 -10.97 -5.81
C ALA A 75 12.38 -11.40 -4.34
N LYS A 76 12.82 -12.65 -4.08
CA LYS A 76 13.02 -13.16 -2.71
C LYS A 76 14.10 -12.39 -1.96
N LYS A 77 15.22 -12.09 -2.62
CA LYS A 77 16.30 -11.25 -2.05
C LYS A 77 15.78 -9.87 -1.67
N TRP A 78 15.07 -9.18 -2.55
CA TRP A 78 14.55 -7.84 -2.24
C TRP A 78 13.48 -7.87 -1.16
N ARG A 79 12.58 -8.85 -1.14
CA ARG A 79 11.62 -9.03 -0.04
C ARG A 79 12.33 -9.21 1.30
N ASN A 80 13.41 -9.97 1.34
CA ASN A 80 14.19 -10.16 2.56
C ASN A 80 14.82 -8.85 3.04
N ILE A 81 15.42 -8.06 2.14
CA ILE A 81 16.02 -6.75 2.47
C ILE A 81 14.94 -5.79 2.97
N LEU A 82 13.86 -5.61 2.20
CA LEU A 82 12.77 -4.70 2.53
C LEU A 82 12.09 -5.07 3.85
N ARG A 83 11.97 -6.37 4.16
CA ARG A 83 11.44 -6.81 5.45
C ARG A 83 12.25 -6.27 6.62
N ARG A 84 13.57 -6.32 6.54
CA ARG A 84 14.46 -5.84 7.61
C ARG A 84 14.43 -4.31 7.72
N LEU A 85 14.36 -3.62 6.59
CA LEU A 85 14.18 -2.15 6.57
C LEU A 85 12.83 -1.74 7.19
N LEU A 86 11.79 -2.54 6.96
CA LEU A 86 10.50 -2.37 7.62
C LEU A 86 10.60 -2.62 9.12
N ASP A 87 11.30 -3.67 9.56
CA ASP A 87 11.49 -3.95 10.99
C ASP A 87 12.26 -2.81 11.69
N ILE A 88 13.26 -2.21 11.03
CA ILE A 88 13.96 -1.00 11.50
C ILE A 88 12.97 0.18 11.61
N THR A 89 12.14 0.38 10.59
CA THR A 89 11.11 1.43 10.60
C THR A 89 10.15 1.27 11.77
N LEU A 90 9.65 0.05 11.98
CA LEU A 90 8.76 -0.28 13.08
C LEU A 90 9.41 -0.01 14.43
N PHE A 91 10.65 -0.45 14.62
CA PHE A 91 11.39 -0.21 15.85
C PHE A 91 11.51 1.29 16.15
N LEU A 92 11.98 2.08 15.18
CA LEU A 92 12.14 3.53 15.37
C LEU A 92 10.81 4.22 15.67
N ALA A 93 9.74 3.85 14.96
CA ALA A 93 8.41 4.40 15.18
C ALA A 93 7.87 4.05 16.58
N GLN A 94 8.01 2.79 17.02
CA GLN A 94 7.55 2.33 18.34
C GLN A 94 8.31 2.97 19.50
N GLN A 95 9.61 3.25 19.31
CA GLN A 95 10.44 3.90 20.32
C GLN A 95 10.39 5.43 20.25
N ASN A 96 9.59 6.00 19.34
CA ASN A 96 9.53 7.44 19.08
C ASN A 96 10.92 8.05 18.79
N LEU A 97 11.75 7.33 18.03
CA LEU A 97 13.10 7.76 17.66
C LEU A 97 13.10 8.44 16.30
N ALA A 98 13.85 9.54 16.20
CA ALA A 98 14.07 10.23 14.93
C ALA A 98 14.70 9.27 13.91
N PHE A 99 14.21 9.27 12.67
CA PHE A 99 14.75 8.37 11.63
C PHE A 99 16.06 8.88 11.04
N ARG A 100 16.16 10.21 10.91
CA ARG A 100 17.15 10.88 10.08
C ARG A 100 18.16 11.66 10.91
N GLY A 101 19.38 11.75 10.40
CA GLY A 101 20.41 12.63 10.94
C GLY A 101 20.30 14.03 10.34
N HIS A 102 21.01 14.98 10.94
CA HIS A 102 21.16 16.32 10.37
C HIS A 102 21.79 16.25 8.96
N ARG A 103 22.76 15.34 8.79
CA ARG A 103 23.39 14.99 7.52
C ARG A 103 23.32 13.48 7.33
N GLU A 104 23.03 13.02 6.11
CA GLU A 104 22.97 11.60 5.77
C GLU A 104 23.95 11.23 4.65
N ASP A 105 24.84 12.13 4.29
CA ASP A 105 25.86 11.88 3.29
C ASP A 105 26.95 10.92 3.83
N PRO A 106 27.71 10.25 2.95
CA PRO A 106 28.74 9.30 3.38
C PRO A 106 29.87 9.90 4.23
N SER A 107 30.09 11.22 4.20
CA SER A 107 31.11 11.88 5.01
C SER A 107 30.66 12.19 6.44
N SER A 108 29.36 12.01 6.73
CA SER A 108 28.82 12.23 8.06
C SER A 108 29.12 11.07 9.01
N GLU A 109 29.61 11.39 10.21
CA GLU A 109 29.85 10.43 11.30
C GLU A 109 28.56 9.76 11.79
N ASN A 110 27.43 10.47 11.75
CA ASN A 110 26.12 9.96 12.13
C ASN A 110 25.09 10.30 11.06
N ARG A 111 24.68 9.28 10.30
CA ARG A 111 23.74 9.41 9.17
C ARG A 111 22.28 9.24 9.58
N GLY A 112 21.97 9.29 10.88
CA GLY A 112 20.63 9.07 11.42
C GLY A 112 20.36 7.65 11.85
N ASN A 113 19.40 7.49 12.75
CA ASN A 113 19.13 6.20 13.41
C ASN A 113 18.73 5.11 12.41
N PHE A 114 18.03 5.43 11.31
CA PHE A 114 17.65 4.44 10.31
C PHE A 114 18.86 3.79 9.64
N ILE A 115 19.82 4.61 9.19
CA ILE A 115 21.03 4.11 8.52
C ILE A 115 21.97 3.46 9.52
N GLU A 116 22.16 4.04 10.70
CA GLU A 116 23.06 3.48 11.72
C GLU A 116 22.53 2.17 12.31
N LEU A 117 21.21 2.03 12.50
CA LEU A 117 20.61 0.77 12.94
C LEU A 117 20.74 -0.32 11.88
N MET A 118 20.55 0.04 10.59
CA MET A 118 20.77 -0.90 9.49
C MET A 118 22.23 -1.38 9.43
N LYS A 119 23.20 -0.47 9.56
CA LYS A 119 24.62 -0.83 9.65
C LYS A 119 24.92 -1.73 10.85
N MET A 120 24.30 -1.45 12.00
CA MET A 120 24.43 -2.29 13.19
C MET A 120 23.88 -3.70 12.92
N MET A 121 22.69 -3.82 12.34
CA MET A 121 22.10 -5.12 12.00
C MET A 121 22.92 -5.88 10.95
N ALA A 122 23.53 -5.18 9.99
CA ALA A 122 24.40 -5.77 8.96
C ALA A 122 25.67 -6.46 9.54
N LYS A 123 26.04 -6.21 10.80
CA LYS A 123 27.11 -6.93 11.48
C LYS A 123 26.74 -8.38 11.81
N CYS A 124 25.45 -8.68 11.95
CA CYS A 124 24.95 -9.98 12.40
C CYS A 124 23.97 -10.63 11.41
N ASP A 125 23.33 -9.87 10.52
CA ASP A 125 22.43 -10.38 9.48
C ASP A 125 23.15 -10.47 8.12
N PRO A 126 23.34 -11.69 7.56
CA PRO A 126 24.07 -11.87 6.30
C PRO A 126 23.44 -11.16 5.10
N VAL A 127 22.11 -11.01 5.09
CA VAL A 127 21.37 -10.39 3.97
C VAL A 127 21.67 -8.88 3.92
N LEU A 128 21.62 -8.20 5.06
CA LEU A 128 21.99 -6.79 5.16
C LEU A 128 23.49 -6.60 4.98
N SER A 129 24.31 -7.53 5.46
CA SER A 129 25.76 -7.49 5.26
C SER A 129 26.11 -7.46 3.77
N GLU A 130 25.58 -8.41 2.99
CA GLU A 130 25.78 -8.48 1.54
C GLU A 130 25.23 -7.23 0.83
N HIS A 131 24.04 -6.77 1.21
CA HIS A 131 23.44 -5.56 0.66
C HIS A 131 24.30 -4.32 0.92
N TRP A 132 24.80 -4.17 2.15
CA TRP A 132 25.64 -3.06 2.55
C TRP A 132 26.97 -3.05 1.81
N SER A 133 27.65 -4.20 1.69
CA SER A 133 28.89 -4.31 0.92
C SER A 133 28.69 -3.91 -0.55
N LYS A 134 27.59 -4.35 -1.18
CA LYS A 134 27.25 -3.95 -2.56
C LYS A 134 27.03 -2.45 -2.72
N LEU A 135 26.45 -1.80 -1.72
CA LEU A 135 26.28 -0.35 -1.73
C LEU A 135 27.62 0.39 -1.59
N GLN A 136 28.55 -0.14 -0.79
CA GLN A 136 29.89 0.42 -0.65
C GLN A 136 30.71 0.28 -1.94
N GLU A 137 30.66 -0.89 -2.58
CA GLU A 137 31.30 -1.12 -3.88
C GLU A 137 30.75 -0.18 -4.97
N ALA A 138 29.42 0.01 -4.99
CA ALA A 138 28.76 0.89 -5.94
C ALA A 138 29.07 2.38 -5.71
N ALA A 139 29.36 2.80 -4.47
CA ALA A 139 29.65 4.19 -4.15
C ALA A 139 30.94 4.72 -4.81
N GLY A 140 31.87 3.83 -5.20
CA GLY A 140 33.09 4.16 -5.94
C GLY A 140 33.00 3.93 -7.46
N GLY A 141 31.88 3.44 -7.97
CA GLY A 141 31.71 3.05 -9.38
C GLY A 141 30.61 3.82 -10.12
N LEU A 142 30.54 3.63 -11.44
CA LEU A 142 29.49 4.22 -12.30
C LEU A 142 28.14 3.48 -12.19
N LYS A 143 28.09 2.31 -11.54
CA LYS A 143 26.92 1.44 -11.50
C LYS A 143 26.03 1.78 -10.31
N ARG A 144 24.82 2.28 -10.59
CA ARG A 144 23.80 2.55 -9.55
C ARG A 144 23.18 1.24 -9.07
N VAL A 145 23.25 0.99 -7.76
CA VAL A 145 22.57 -0.14 -7.10
C VAL A 145 21.40 0.40 -6.27
N PRO A 146 20.20 -0.19 -6.34
CA PRO A 146 19.07 0.22 -5.51
C PRO A 146 19.40 0.06 -4.03
N SER A 147 19.32 1.14 -3.24
CA SER A 147 19.63 1.09 -1.80
C SER A 147 18.42 0.86 -0.92
N TYR A 148 17.27 1.47 -1.27
CA TYR A 148 16.07 1.56 -0.43
C TYR A 148 16.29 2.25 0.93
N LEU A 149 17.37 3.03 1.06
CA LEU A 149 17.71 3.73 2.31
C LEU A 149 17.34 5.22 2.30
N SER A 150 16.83 5.73 1.17
CA SER A 150 16.58 7.16 0.99
C SER A 150 15.43 7.65 1.86
N LYS A 151 15.44 8.96 2.15
CA LYS A 151 14.35 9.66 2.85
C LYS A 151 12.97 9.39 2.23
N GLY A 152 12.90 9.32 0.90
CA GLY A 152 11.67 9.01 0.16
C GLY A 152 11.12 7.62 0.50
N ILE A 153 11.98 6.60 0.50
CA ILE A 153 11.58 5.22 0.84
C ILE A 153 11.20 5.11 2.31
N GLN A 154 11.93 5.78 3.22
CA GLN A 154 11.54 5.84 4.63
C GLN A 154 10.13 6.43 4.80
N ASN A 155 9.81 7.53 4.10
CA ASN A 155 8.47 8.13 4.12
C ASN A 155 7.40 7.20 3.53
N GLU A 156 7.74 6.45 2.48
CA GLU A 156 6.82 5.48 1.88
C GLU A 156 6.45 4.37 2.86
N PHE A 157 7.45 3.78 3.55
CA PHE A 157 7.19 2.81 4.62
C PHE A 157 6.31 3.39 5.72
N LEU A 158 6.63 4.60 6.20
CA LEU A 158 5.84 5.28 7.23
C LEU A 158 4.40 5.52 6.78
N SER A 159 4.19 5.95 5.54
CA SER A 159 2.86 6.17 4.97
C SER A 159 2.04 4.89 4.93
N ILE A 160 2.62 3.78 4.45
CA ILE A 160 1.95 2.48 4.36
C ILE A 160 1.59 1.95 5.76
N LEU A 161 2.53 2.04 6.72
CA LEU A 161 2.31 1.62 8.10
C LEU A 161 1.24 2.46 8.79
N SER A 162 1.34 3.79 8.68
CA SER A 162 0.37 4.73 9.24
C SER A 162 -1.02 4.48 8.66
N HIS A 163 -1.13 4.21 7.36
CA HIS A 163 -2.40 3.88 6.72
C HIS A 163 -3.00 2.58 7.29
N HIS A 164 -2.20 1.52 7.45
CA HIS A 164 -2.69 0.26 8.02
C HIS A 164 -3.15 0.41 9.47
N VAL A 165 -2.38 1.12 10.31
CA VAL A 165 -2.77 1.38 11.70
C VAL A 165 -4.06 2.19 11.74
N LYS A 166 -4.14 3.28 10.97
CA LYS A 166 -5.35 4.12 10.90
C LYS A 166 -6.56 3.32 10.42
N GLN A 167 -6.43 2.53 9.37
CA GLN A 167 -7.52 1.72 8.82
C GLN A 167 -8.02 0.68 9.83
N LYS A 168 -7.09 -0.01 10.52
CA LYS A 168 -7.44 -0.97 11.57
C LYS A 168 -8.23 -0.30 12.70
N THR A 169 -7.80 0.89 13.15
CA THR A 169 -8.53 1.67 14.16
C THR A 169 -9.92 2.08 13.66
N ILE A 170 -10.04 2.55 12.41
CA ILE A 170 -11.33 2.89 11.80
C ILE A 170 -12.26 1.67 11.73
N ASP A 171 -11.73 0.50 11.38
CA ASP A 171 -12.51 -0.74 11.32
C ASP A 171 -13.04 -1.11 12.71
N ASP A 172 -12.22 -0.94 13.75
CA ASP A 172 -12.63 -1.20 15.14
C ASP A 172 -13.64 -0.16 15.65
N ILE A 173 -13.51 1.11 15.27
CA ILE A 173 -14.54 2.15 15.49
C ILE A 173 -15.86 1.73 14.82
N LYS A 174 -15.82 1.29 13.56
CA LYS A 174 -17.02 0.89 12.81
C LYS A 174 -17.73 -0.31 13.43
N LYS A 175 -17.00 -1.28 14.00
CA LYS A 175 -17.58 -2.41 14.75
C LYS A 175 -18.39 -1.95 15.96
N SER A 176 -17.96 -0.89 16.64
CA SER A 176 -18.66 -0.33 17.80
C SER A 176 -20.00 0.32 17.44
N LYS A 177 -20.23 0.61 16.15
CA LYS A 177 -21.36 1.36 15.57
C LYS A 177 -21.46 2.81 16.01
N TYR A 178 -21.26 3.14 17.28
CA TYR A 178 -21.36 4.48 17.83
C TYR A 178 -20.04 4.95 18.39
N PHE A 179 -19.73 6.22 18.18
CA PHE A 179 -18.49 6.83 18.61
C PHE A 179 -18.71 8.27 19.04
N ASP A 180 -17.74 8.83 19.74
CA ASP A 180 -17.66 10.23 20.10
C ASP A 180 -16.45 10.86 19.43
N ILE A 181 -16.58 12.13 19.06
CA ILE A 181 -15.52 12.89 18.42
C ILE A 181 -14.86 13.85 19.39
N MET A 182 -13.54 13.94 19.33
CA MET A 182 -12.76 14.89 20.11
C MET A 182 -11.77 15.56 19.16
N PHE A 183 -11.83 16.89 19.11
CA PHE A 183 -10.92 17.66 18.27
C PHE A 183 -10.30 18.79 19.07
N ASP A 184 -9.01 18.99 18.87
CA ASP A 184 -8.24 20.06 19.50
C ASP A 184 -7.32 20.73 18.50
N SER A 185 -7.24 22.05 18.55
CA SER A 185 -6.43 22.86 17.64
C SER A 185 -5.12 23.27 18.31
N THR A 186 -4.00 22.99 17.65
CA THR A 186 -2.67 23.43 18.10
C THR A 186 -1.90 24.02 16.92
N PRO A 187 -1.11 25.10 17.12
CA PRO A 187 -0.14 25.52 16.12
C PRO A 187 0.97 24.46 16.00
N ASP A 188 1.41 24.18 14.78
CA ASP A 188 2.60 23.35 14.52
C ASP A 188 3.91 24.15 14.64
N GLU A 189 5.06 23.50 14.46
CA GLU A 189 6.39 24.13 14.53
C GLU A 189 6.59 25.27 13.51
N SER A 190 5.77 25.31 12.45
CA SER A 190 5.78 26.36 11.43
C SER A 190 4.76 27.48 11.70
N HIS A 191 4.10 27.45 12.85
CA HIS A 191 2.97 28.31 13.22
C HIS A 191 1.75 28.18 12.31
N THR A 192 1.60 27.03 11.65
CA THR A 192 0.39 26.69 10.91
C THR A 192 -0.56 25.95 11.84
N ASP A 193 -1.82 26.41 11.93
CA ASP A 193 -2.77 25.75 12.82
C ASP A 193 -3.22 24.40 12.24
N GLN A 194 -3.12 23.36 13.06
CA GLN A 194 -3.58 22.01 12.74
C GLN A 194 -4.61 21.55 13.77
N MET A 195 -5.51 20.67 13.34
CA MET A 195 -6.49 20.06 14.23
C MET A 195 -6.17 18.58 14.41
N SER A 196 -6.10 18.15 15.67
CA SER A 196 -5.96 16.75 16.05
C SER A 196 -7.32 16.07 16.03
N GLU A 197 -7.37 14.85 15.50
CA GLU A 197 -8.56 14.00 15.47
C GLU A 197 -8.39 12.84 16.45
N ILE A 198 -9.26 12.78 17.46
CA ILE A 198 -9.34 11.70 18.42
C ILE A 198 -10.78 11.16 18.41
N ILE A 199 -10.91 9.84 18.30
CA ILE A 199 -12.22 9.16 18.36
C ILE A 199 -12.28 8.30 19.62
N ARG A 200 -13.36 8.48 20.39
CA ARG A 200 -13.68 7.63 21.53
C ARG A 200 -14.75 6.61 21.12
N TYR A 201 -14.53 5.35 21.40
CA TYR A 201 -15.43 4.27 20.97
C TYR A 201 -15.33 3.06 21.91
N VAL A 202 -16.29 2.14 21.77
CA VAL A 202 -16.27 0.87 22.50
C VAL A 202 -15.54 -0.17 21.67
N TYR A 203 -14.37 -0.60 22.15
CA TYR A 203 -13.64 -1.71 21.57
C TYR A 203 -14.28 -3.04 21.98
N ILE A 204 -14.52 -3.91 20.99
CA ILE A 204 -15.15 -5.21 21.19
C ILE A 204 -14.30 -6.26 20.48
N GLU A 205 -13.66 -7.14 21.24
CA GLU A 205 -12.89 -8.28 20.72
C GLU A 205 -12.97 -9.46 21.69
N GLU A 206 -13.41 -10.62 21.19
CA GLU A 206 -13.38 -11.92 21.90
C GLU A 206 -13.79 -11.87 23.39
N GLY A 207 -14.91 -11.19 23.68
CA GLY A 207 -15.45 -11.08 25.05
C GLY A 207 -14.85 -9.95 25.90
N THR A 208 -13.86 -9.22 25.39
CA THR A 208 -13.35 -7.98 25.98
C THR A 208 -14.17 -6.80 25.46
N VAL A 209 -14.66 -5.98 26.38
CA VAL A 209 -15.35 -4.72 26.11
C VAL A 209 -14.68 -3.62 26.90
N GLU A 210 -14.09 -2.65 26.20
CA GLU A 210 -13.42 -1.51 26.83
C GLU A 210 -13.65 -0.22 26.05
N VAL A 211 -13.61 0.92 26.75
CA VAL A 211 -13.68 2.22 26.10
C VAL A 211 -12.26 2.62 25.71
N ARG A 212 -12.06 2.92 24.42
CA ARG A 212 -10.78 3.40 23.89
C ARG A 212 -10.94 4.81 23.35
N GLU A 213 -9.86 5.58 23.46
CA GLU A 213 -9.65 6.83 22.75
C GLU A 213 -8.49 6.59 21.79
N SER A 214 -8.66 6.89 20.51
CA SER A 214 -7.63 6.65 19.49
C SER A 214 -7.43 7.87 18.62
N PHE A 215 -6.17 8.27 18.53
CA PHE A 215 -5.71 9.32 17.64
C PHE A 215 -5.71 8.82 16.19
N LEU A 216 -6.35 9.56 15.28
CA LEU A 216 -6.42 9.23 13.85
C LEU A 216 -5.50 10.10 12.99
N GLY A 217 -5.02 11.22 13.50
CA GLY A 217 -4.09 12.09 12.78
C GLY A 217 -4.32 13.58 13.04
N PHE A 218 -3.52 14.37 12.33
CA PHE A 218 -3.73 15.81 12.18
C PHE A 218 -4.23 16.12 10.79
N PHE A 219 -5.01 17.19 10.66
CA PHE A 219 -5.37 17.78 9.38
C PHE A 219 -5.29 19.31 9.46
N SER A 220 -4.99 19.93 8.33
CA SER A 220 -4.89 21.38 8.22
C SER A 220 -6.28 22.01 8.28
N MET A 221 -6.39 23.11 9.02
CA MET A 221 -7.62 23.90 9.05
C MET A 221 -7.65 24.89 7.88
N SER A 222 -8.82 25.02 7.24
CA SER A 222 -9.07 25.99 6.18
C SER A 222 -9.29 27.41 6.69
N GLY A 223 -9.67 27.56 7.96
CA GLY A 223 -9.90 28.84 8.61
C GLY A 223 -10.12 28.71 10.11
N LYS A 224 -10.25 29.86 10.79
CA LYS A 224 -10.43 29.96 12.25
C LYS A 224 -11.88 30.16 12.68
N THR A 225 -12.82 30.25 11.73
CA THR A 225 -14.23 30.42 12.09
C THR A 225 -14.82 29.08 12.50
N ALA A 226 -15.85 29.12 13.37
CA ALA A 226 -16.58 27.92 13.75
C ALA A 226 -17.18 27.17 12.55
N SER A 227 -17.53 27.89 11.47
CA SER A 227 -18.05 27.28 10.24
C SER A 227 -16.97 26.51 9.50
N ASP A 228 -15.78 27.09 9.35
CA ASP A 228 -14.66 26.46 8.65
C ASP A 228 -14.24 25.19 9.40
N MET A 229 -14.06 25.29 10.71
CA MET A 229 -13.68 24.16 11.57
C MET A 229 -14.73 23.04 11.54
N ALA A 230 -16.03 23.36 11.63
CA ALA A 230 -17.08 22.35 11.54
C ALA A 230 -17.09 21.66 10.17
N ASN A 231 -16.90 22.41 9.07
CA ASN A 231 -16.82 21.84 7.73
C ASN A 231 -15.60 20.94 7.55
N ASP A 232 -14.44 21.33 8.09
CA ASP A 232 -13.22 20.54 8.00
C ASP A 232 -13.33 19.24 8.81
N ILE A 233 -13.94 19.30 10.01
CA ILE A 233 -14.28 18.10 10.80
C ILE A 233 -15.16 17.15 9.99
N LEU A 234 -16.24 17.66 9.36
CA LEU A 234 -17.15 16.83 8.58
C LEU A 234 -16.46 16.19 7.37
N LYS A 235 -15.64 16.95 6.63
CA LYS A 235 -14.85 16.43 5.50
C LYS A 235 -13.85 15.37 5.95
N GLN A 236 -13.22 15.57 7.11
CA GLN A 236 -12.24 14.64 7.64
C GLN A 236 -12.92 13.32 8.08
N LEU A 237 -14.07 13.40 8.75
CA LEU A 237 -14.89 12.22 9.07
C LEU A 237 -15.38 11.49 7.81
N GLU A 238 -15.82 12.22 6.79
CA GLU A 238 -16.23 11.65 5.50
C GLU A 238 -15.07 10.90 4.83
N LYS A 239 -13.87 11.50 4.81
CA LYS A 239 -12.65 10.89 4.27
C LYS A 239 -12.27 9.59 5.00
N ASP A 240 -12.49 9.55 6.31
CA ASP A 240 -12.24 8.37 7.14
C ASP A 240 -13.43 7.36 7.08
N GLY A 241 -14.50 7.72 6.38
CA GLY A 241 -15.71 6.91 6.23
C GLY A 241 -16.48 6.74 7.54
N LEU A 242 -16.41 7.72 8.43
CA LEU A 242 -17.13 7.78 9.70
C LEU A 242 -18.37 8.66 9.54
N ASP A 243 -19.55 8.04 9.60
CA ASP A 243 -20.82 8.76 9.44
C ASP A 243 -21.14 9.59 10.69
N ILE A 244 -21.25 10.92 10.53
CA ILE A 244 -21.61 11.84 11.60
C ILE A 244 -22.95 11.50 12.27
N GLN A 245 -23.87 10.82 11.57
CA GLN A 245 -25.16 10.39 12.14
C GLN A 245 -25.01 9.28 13.20
N LEU A 246 -23.87 8.60 13.22
CA LEU A 246 -23.52 7.60 14.22
C LEU A 246 -22.81 8.18 15.45
N CYS A 247 -22.37 9.45 15.38
CA CYS A 247 -21.76 10.15 16.50
C CYS A 247 -22.74 10.36 17.66
N ARG A 248 -22.29 10.19 18.92
CA ARG A 248 -23.12 10.32 20.14
C ARG A 248 -22.61 11.38 21.12
N ALA A 249 -21.35 11.75 21.05
CA ALA A 249 -20.85 12.91 21.75
C ALA A 249 -19.75 13.64 20.97
N GLN A 250 -19.53 14.89 21.36
CA GLN A 250 -18.51 15.77 20.81
C GLN A 250 -17.80 16.50 21.95
N GLY A 251 -16.47 16.54 21.91
CA GLY A 251 -15.63 17.17 22.93
C GLY A 251 -14.62 18.14 22.34
N TYR A 252 -14.59 19.37 22.88
CA TYR A 252 -13.72 20.46 22.45
C TYR A 252 -13.24 21.32 23.63
N ASP A 253 -12.28 22.22 23.38
CA ASP A 253 -11.91 23.27 24.31
C ASP A 253 -13.08 24.23 24.64
N SER A 254 -12.94 25.01 25.70
CA SER A 254 -13.98 25.96 26.13
C SER A 254 -14.00 27.26 25.30
N ALA A 255 -13.22 27.37 24.22
CA ALA A 255 -13.18 28.58 23.41
C ALA A 255 -14.53 28.83 22.74
N ALA A 256 -14.95 30.10 22.62
CA ALA A 256 -16.28 30.44 22.09
C ALA A 256 -16.50 29.96 20.64
N SER A 257 -15.44 29.84 19.85
CA SER A 257 -15.49 29.30 18.48
C SER A 257 -15.81 27.79 18.46
N MET A 258 -15.40 27.04 19.47
CA MET A 258 -15.66 25.59 19.58
C MET A 258 -16.93 25.33 20.40
N SER A 259 -16.99 25.89 21.61
CA SER A 259 -17.99 25.65 22.64
C SER A 259 -19.14 26.67 22.67
N GLY A 260 -19.21 27.61 21.72
CA GLY A 260 -20.32 28.58 21.65
C GLY A 260 -21.68 27.93 21.40
N VAL A 261 -22.64 28.11 22.31
CA VAL A 261 -23.98 27.50 22.24
C VAL A 261 -24.84 27.99 21.07
N HIS A 262 -24.56 29.20 20.55
CA HIS A 262 -25.32 29.83 19.46
C HIS A 262 -24.65 29.75 18.09
N GLY A 263 -23.34 29.54 18.03
CA GLY A 263 -22.61 29.61 16.77
C GLY A 263 -21.24 28.93 16.74
N GLY A 264 -20.84 28.28 17.83
CA GLY A 264 -19.61 27.49 17.87
C GLY A 264 -19.75 26.17 17.12
N VAL A 265 -18.63 25.46 16.96
CA VAL A 265 -18.57 24.12 16.35
C VAL A 265 -19.60 23.19 17.00
N GLN A 266 -19.74 23.24 18.34
CA GLN A 266 -20.68 22.37 19.05
C GLN A 266 -22.12 22.51 18.56
N LYS A 267 -22.55 23.74 18.25
CA LYS A 267 -23.90 24.03 17.79
C LYS A 267 -24.07 23.53 16.36
N LYS A 268 -23.07 23.77 15.50
CA LYS A 268 -23.09 23.38 14.08
C LYS A 268 -23.17 21.86 13.90
N ILE A 269 -22.36 21.12 14.65
CA ILE A 269 -22.42 19.65 14.64
C ILE A 269 -23.76 19.15 15.20
N ARG A 270 -24.28 19.77 16.28
CA ARG A 270 -25.58 19.41 16.85
C ARG A 270 -26.76 19.70 15.92
N ASP A 271 -26.66 20.71 15.06
CA ASP A 271 -27.67 20.99 14.04
C ASP A 271 -27.72 19.91 12.94
N ILE A 272 -26.60 19.23 12.69
CA ILE A 272 -26.50 18.12 11.73
C ILE A 272 -26.90 16.78 12.37
N ASN A 273 -26.46 16.55 13.61
CA ASN A 273 -26.83 15.39 14.40
C ASN A 273 -27.19 15.82 15.83
N PRO A 274 -28.48 15.97 16.16
CA PRO A 274 -28.95 16.35 17.48
C PRO A 274 -28.55 15.38 18.61
N LYS A 275 -28.11 14.16 18.27
CA LYS A 275 -27.68 13.14 19.23
C LYS A 275 -26.21 13.26 19.61
N ALA A 276 -25.41 14.08 18.91
CA ALA A 276 -24.01 14.34 19.28
C ALA A 276 -23.96 15.34 20.45
N LEU A 277 -24.02 14.83 21.68
CA LEU A 277 -24.05 15.67 22.88
C LEU A 277 -22.69 16.31 23.14
N PHE A 278 -22.68 17.59 23.49
CA PHE A 278 -21.45 18.30 23.79
C PHE A 278 -20.99 18.02 25.24
N SER A 279 -19.70 17.72 25.39
CA SER A 279 -19.00 17.66 26.67
C SER A 279 -17.79 18.59 26.61
N PRO A 280 -17.65 19.55 27.56
CA PRO A 280 -16.46 20.39 27.61
C PRO A 280 -15.22 19.58 27.94
N CYS A 281 -14.07 19.95 27.37
CA CYS A 281 -12.78 19.39 27.75
C CYS A 281 -12.44 19.79 29.19
N ALA A 282 -12.20 18.81 30.06
CA ALA A 282 -11.93 19.04 31.49
C ALA A 282 -10.50 19.56 31.78
N ASN A 283 -9.60 19.49 30.80
CA ASN A 283 -8.21 19.94 30.95
C ASN A 283 -8.02 21.44 30.68
N HIS A 284 -9.08 22.15 30.30
CA HIS A 284 -9.12 23.59 30.06
C HIS A 284 -9.93 24.29 31.16
#